data_AF-A0A813QLC7-F1
#
_entry.id   AF-A0A813QLC7-F1
#
_cell.length_a   1.000
_cell.length_b   1.000
_cell.length_c   1.000
_cell.angle_alpha   90.00
_cell.angle_beta   90.00
_cell.angle_gamma   90.00
#
_symmetry.space_group_name_H-M   'P 1'
#
loop_
_entity.id
_entity.type
_entity.pdbx_description
1 polymer ?
#
loop_
_entity_poly.entity_id
_entity_poly.type
_entity_poly.pdbx_seq_one_letter_code
_entity_poly.pdbx_strand_id
1 'polypeptide(L)'
;MSKSPGSPIKISDEKLDRFSFVRAYHTPPQQSRTTTQDQIKNVSSGSSETKSKCSVSRCVGLELLILLLLLVLAALIIPIVVIILDTRSSPCSTTYSQTFTSGVTPTDQCTAWRVFTTGLTCSSYSLMQMYGSNDLVGITVTDSSVVTSLALALRYNSTLGVTYNGITWQVGQCSSGTSYVITATGILCNCASGYTMRPCHGDSNWGGMAGSTCGAGTQAMSLHFE
;
A
#
# COMPACT_ATOMS: atom_id res chain seq x y z
N MET A 1 -8.95 -15.09 66.03
CA MET A 1 -10.08 -16.03 65.84
C MET A 1 -11.12 -15.28 65.03
N SER A 2 -11.51 -15.62 63.81
CA SER A 2 -11.54 -16.92 63.12
C SER A 2 -11.47 -16.67 61.62
N LYS A 3 -10.53 -17.35 60.95
CA LYS A 3 -10.33 -17.32 59.49
C LYS A 3 -11.30 -18.35 58.89
N SER A 4 -12.26 -17.92 58.08
CA SER A 4 -13.19 -18.82 57.38
C SER A 4 -12.55 -19.34 56.09
N PRO A 5 -12.53 -20.66 55.83
CA PRO A 5 -11.96 -21.22 54.61
C PRO A 5 -13.01 -21.41 53.49
N GLY A 6 -12.64 -20.91 52.30
CA GLY A 6 -12.83 -21.50 50.96
C GLY A 6 -14.17 -22.11 50.54
N SER A 7 -14.75 -21.56 49.47
CA SER A 7 -15.52 -22.32 48.49
C SER A 7 -14.78 -22.35 47.15
N PRO A 8 -14.51 -23.53 46.56
CA PRO A 8 -13.89 -23.65 45.25
C PRO A 8 -14.88 -23.31 44.13
N ILE A 9 -14.48 -22.41 43.24
CA ILE A 9 -15.19 -22.11 42.00
C ILE A 9 -14.96 -23.26 41.03
N LYS A 10 -16.03 -23.99 40.69
CA LYS A 10 -16.04 -24.96 39.59
C LYS A 10 -16.15 -24.18 38.28
N ILE A 11 -15.08 -24.19 37.48
CA ILE A 11 -15.15 -23.81 36.07
C ILE A 11 -15.63 -25.05 35.32
N SER A 12 -16.84 -24.97 34.76
CA SER A 12 -17.33 -25.97 33.83
C SER A 12 -16.59 -25.81 32.51
N ASP A 13 -15.73 -26.78 32.21
CA ASP A 13 -15.20 -27.05 30.88
C ASP A 13 -16.36 -27.40 29.95
N GLU A 14 -16.82 -26.44 29.18
CA GLU A 14 -17.61 -26.73 27.99
C GLU A 14 -17.25 -25.72 26.91
N LYS A 15 -17.01 -26.23 25.70
CA LYS A 15 -16.84 -25.50 24.43
C LYS A 15 -15.40 -25.16 23.99
N LEU A 16 -14.49 -26.12 24.12
CA LEU A 16 -13.45 -26.34 23.12
C LEU A 16 -14.03 -27.19 21.99
N ASP A 17 -14.75 -26.56 21.05
CA ASP A 17 -14.86 -27.16 19.73
C ASP A 17 -15.22 -26.13 18.66
N ARG A 18 -14.54 -26.27 17.52
CA ARG A 18 -14.82 -25.62 16.23
C ARG A 18 -14.39 -24.16 16.09
N PHE A 19 -13.26 -23.94 15.43
CA PHE A 19 -13.25 -23.54 14.00
C PHE A 19 -11.80 -23.42 13.50
N SER A 20 -11.24 -24.55 13.10
CA SER A 20 -10.07 -24.59 12.22
C SER A 20 -10.52 -24.21 10.81
N PHE A 21 -10.49 -22.93 10.47
CA PHE A 21 -10.63 -22.50 9.07
C PHE A 21 -9.25 -22.49 8.41
N VAL A 22 -8.77 -23.69 8.04
CA VAL A 22 -7.67 -23.85 7.09
C VAL A 22 -8.21 -23.41 5.73
N ARG A 23 -8.00 -22.14 5.38
CA ARG A 23 -8.26 -21.65 4.03
C ARG A 23 -7.06 -22.08 3.17
N ALA A 24 -7.19 -23.23 2.53
CA ALA A 24 -6.28 -23.67 1.49
C ALA A 24 -6.21 -22.60 0.39
N TYR A 25 -5.03 -22.04 0.19
CA TYR A 25 -4.74 -21.19 -0.96
C TYR A 25 -4.84 -22.06 -2.22
N HIS A 26 -5.95 -21.91 -2.95
CA HIS A 26 -6.04 -22.37 -4.33
C HIS A 26 -5.12 -21.46 -5.15
N THR A 27 -3.92 -21.93 -5.42
CA THR A 27 -3.06 -21.38 -6.48
C THR A 27 -3.80 -21.52 -7.81
N PRO A 28 -4.09 -20.43 -8.53
CA PRO A 28 -4.62 -20.53 -9.88
C PRO A 28 -3.58 -21.24 -10.77
N PRO A 29 -4.04 -22.10 -11.70
CA PRO A 29 -3.13 -22.79 -12.62
C PRO A 29 -2.36 -21.76 -13.44
N GLN A 30 -1.03 -21.89 -13.41
CA GLN A 30 -0.11 -21.22 -14.33
C GLN A 30 -0.56 -21.54 -15.76
N GLN A 31 -1.15 -20.55 -16.45
CA GLN A 31 -1.37 -20.64 -17.88
C GLN A 31 -0.01 -20.56 -18.57
N SER A 32 0.47 -21.72 -18.98
CA SER A 32 1.58 -21.92 -19.89
C SER A 32 1.41 -21.00 -21.09
N ARG A 33 2.29 -20.00 -21.20
CA ARG A 33 2.38 -19.10 -22.34
C ARG A 33 3.02 -19.88 -23.49
N THR A 34 2.17 -20.43 -24.36
CA THR A 34 2.61 -21.05 -25.61
C THR A 34 3.20 -19.98 -26.51
N THR A 35 4.48 -20.10 -26.80
CA THR A 35 5.24 -19.28 -27.74
C THR A 35 4.75 -19.60 -29.16
N THR A 36 3.88 -18.77 -29.74
CA THR A 36 3.60 -18.82 -31.18
C THR A 36 4.69 -18.05 -31.89
N GLN A 37 5.75 -18.78 -32.24
CA GLN A 37 6.83 -18.34 -33.11
C GLN A 37 6.37 -18.60 -34.56
N ASP A 38 5.64 -17.63 -35.14
CA ASP A 38 5.25 -17.73 -36.54
C ASP A 38 6.45 -17.45 -37.46
N GLN A 39 6.66 -18.44 -38.31
CA GLN A 39 7.72 -18.59 -39.28
C GLN A 39 7.51 -17.62 -40.44
N ILE A 40 8.42 -16.65 -40.59
CA ILE A 40 8.52 -15.87 -41.83
C ILE A 40 9.19 -16.77 -42.88
N LYS A 41 8.36 -17.29 -43.78
CA LYS A 41 8.73 -18.05 -44.97
C LYS A 41 9.57 -17.18 -45.92
N ASN A 42 10.80 -17.62 -46.18
CA ASN A 42 11.57 -17.27 -47.36
C ASN A 42 10.83 -17.71 -48.62
N VAL A 43 10.39 -16.76 -49.45
CA VAL A 43 9.99 -17.01 -50.83
C VAL A 43 10.93 -16.22 -51.74
N SER A 44 11.84 -16.98 -52.36
CA SER A 44 12.64 -16.56 -53.51
C SER A 44 11.77 -16.66 -54.76
N SER A 45 11.65 -15.57 -55.50
CA SER A 45 11.24 -15.59 -56.91
C SER A 45 11.85 -14.37 -57.60
N GLY A 46 12.84 -14.63 -58.44
CA GLY A 46 13.38 -13.64 -59.36
C GLY A 46 12.42 -13.34 -60.50
N SER A 47 12.48 -12.12 -61.02
CA SER A 47 12.22 -11.86 -62.44
C SER A 47 12.79 -10.51 -62.86
N SER A 48 13.69 -10.58 -63.85
CA SER A 48 13.82 -9.66 -64.98
C SER A 48 13.89 -8.15 -64.71
N GLU A 49 15.13 -7.64 -64.79
CA GLU A 49 15.44 -6.26 -65.14
C GLU A 49 14.73 -5.85 -66.44
N THR A 50 13.94 -4.78 -66.38
CA THR A 50 13.66 -3.95 -67.55
C THR A 50 14.14 -2.53 -67.25
N LYS A 51 15.20 -2.13 -67.95
CA LYS A 51 15.76 -0.77 -67.93
C LYS A 51 14.75 0.20 -68.53
N SER A 52 13.93 0.82 -67.70
CA SER A 52 13.16 2.00 -68.07
C SER A 52 13.96 3.26 -67.71
N LYS A 53 14.35 4.02 -68.74
CA LYS A 53 14.99 5.33 -68.60
C LYS A 53 13.99 6.31 -67.98
N CYS A 54 14.10 6.52 -66.67
CA CYS A 54 13.31 7.54 -65.99
C CYS A 54 13.92 8.92 -66.27
N SER A 55 13.08 9.79 -66.83
CA SER A 55 13.37 11.20 -67.09
C SER A 55 13.64 11.90 -65.75
N VAL A 56 14.86 12.43 -65.59
CA VAL A 56 15.46 12.96 -64.35
C VAL A 56 14.70 14.18 -63.75
N SER A 57 13.70 14.71 -64.46
CA SER A 57 13.02 15.95 -64.07
C SER A 57 11.81 15.78 -63.13
N ARG A 58 11.40 14.55 -62.77
CA ARG A 58 10.21 14.29 -61.91
C ARG A 58 10.49 13.60 -60.57
N CYS A 59 11.74 13.21 -60.29
CA CYS A 59 12.07 12.46 -59.07
C CYS A 59 12.32 13.34 -57.82
N VAL A 60 12.64 14.63 -58.00
CA VAL A 60 12.98 15.53 -56.86
C VAL A 60 11.75 15.89 -56.02
N GLY A 61 10.57 15.96 -56.64
CA GLY A 61 9.33 16.31 -55.94
C GLY A 61 8.82 15.21 -55.02
N LEU A 62 9.06 13.94 -55.36
CA LEU A 62 8.59 12.80 -54.56
C LEU A 62 9.45 12.59 -53.32
N GLU A 63 10.78 12.72 -53.44
CA GLU A 63 11.71 12.67 -52.30
C GLU A 63 11.42 13.78 -51.28
N LEU A 64 11.13 14.99 -51.76
CA LEU A 64 10.77 16.11 -50.89
C LEU A 64 9.43 15.86 -50.18
N LEU A 65 8.46 15.25 -50.86
CA LEU A 65 7.15 14.91 -50.27
C LEU A 65 7.28 13.82 -49.19
N ILE A 66 8.14 12.82 -49.41
CA ILE A 66 8.41 11.74 -48.45
C ILE A 66 9.09 12.30 -47.19
N LEU A 67 10.09 13.18 -47.35
CA LEU A 67 10.75 13.83 -46.22
C LEU A 67 9.78 14.71 -45.40
N LEU A 68 8.89 15.43 -46.09
CA LEU A 68 7.88 16.27 -45.43
C LEU A 68 6.87 15.41 -44.65
N LEU A 69 6.44 14.27 -45.23
CA LEU A 69 5.55 13.33 -44.57
C LEU A 69 6.20 12.72 -43.31
N LEU A 70 7.48 12.34 -43.37
CA LEU A 70 8.22 11.78 -42.24
C LEU A 70 8.40 12.81 -41.10
N LEU A 71 8.66 14.08 -41.43
CA LEU A 71 8.76 15.15 -40.45
C LEU A 71 7.41 15.42 -39.76
N VAL A 72 6.30 15.42 -40.50
CA VAL A 72 4.95 15.57 -39.94
C VAL A 72 4.59 14.38 -39.06
N LEU A 73 4.90 13.15 -39.50
CA LEU A 73 4.65 11.95 -38.71
C LEU A 73 5.46 11.94 -37.40
N ALA A 74 6.74 12.31 -37.46
CA ALA A 74 7.59 12.44 -36.28
C ALA A 74 7.05 13.51 -35.31
N ALA A 75 6.65 14.68 -35.81
CA ALA A 75 6.10 15.75 -34.98
C ALA A 75 4.78 15.37 -34.28
N LEU A 76 4.00 14.45 -34.85
CA LEU A 76 2.77 13.93 -34.25
C LEU A 76 3.02 12.77 -33.27
N ILE A 77 4.00 11.91 -33.55
CA ILE A 77 4.30 10.74 -32.73
C ILE A 77 5.14 11.10 -31.49
N ILE A 78 6.09 12.03 -31.59
CA ILE A 78 6.97 12.44 -30.49
C ILE A 78 6.19 12.89 -29.23
N PRO A 79 5.19 13.79 -29.29
CA PRO A 79 4.46 14.20 -28.09
C PRO A 79 3.64 13.04 -27.48
N ILE A 80 3.13 12.13 -28.30
CA ILE A 80 2.39 10.95 -27.84
C ILE A 80 3.33 9.97 -27.12
N VAL A 81 4.53 9.73 -27.66
CA VAL A 81 5.54 8.87 -27.03
C VAL A 81 6.05 9.48 -25.73
N VAL A 82 6.22 10.80 -25.65
CA VAL A 82 6.60 11.51 -24.41
C VAL A 82 5.52 11.37 -23.33
N ILE A 83 4.24 11.46 -23.69
CA ILE A 83 3.11 11.28 -22.74
C ILE A 83 3.05 9.82 -22.22
N ILE A 84 3.38 8.83 -23.05
CA ILE A 84 3.38 7.41 -22.64
C ILE A 84 4.59 7.09 -21.76
N LEU A 85 5.75 7.69 -22.03
CA LEU A 85 6.99 7.45 -21.29
C LEU A 85 7.08 8.19 -19.95
N ASP A 86 6.27 9.23 -19.72
CA ASP A 86 6.24 9.97 -18.44
C ASP A 86 5.23 9.39 -17.44
N THR A 87 5.00 8.07 -17.50
CA THR A 87 4.46 7.31 -16.36
C THR A 87 5.55 7.07 -15.33
N ARG A 88 6.21 8.14 -14.89
CA ARG A 88 6.90 8.08 -13.59
C ARG A 88 5.78 7.94 -12.58
N SER A 89 5.52 6.73 -12.10
CA SER A 89 4.72 6.58 -10.88
C SER A 89 5.36 7.52 -9.88
N SER A 90 4.64 8.55 -9.44
CA SER A 90 5.09 9.34 -8.30
C SER A 90 5.51 8.33 -7.23
N PRO A 91 6.70 8.47 -6.63
CA PRO A 91 7.10 7.53 -5.59
C PRO A 91 5.98 7.50 -4.57
N CYS A 92 5.59 6.29 -4.16
CA CYS A 92 4.43 6.01 -3.32
C CYS A 92 4.67 6.41 -1.87
N SER A 93 5.19 7.61 -1.67
CA SER A 93 5.71 8.12 -0.43
C SER A 93 4.69 9.08 0.20
N THR A 94 4.16 8.70 1.36
CA THR A 94 3.24 9.54 2.12
C THR A 94 3.48 9.38 3.61
N THR A 95 3.38 10.49 4.34
CA THR A 95 3.62 10.53 5.78
C THR A 95 2.49 11.27 6.46
N TYR A 96 1.90 10.61 7.45
CA TYR A 96 1.12 11.27 8.48
C TYR A 96 2.05 11.61 9.63
N SER A 97 2.06 12.87 10.07
CA SER A 97 2.82 13.32 11.24
C SER A 97 2.03 14.40 11.95
N GLN A 98 1.72 14.19 13.23
CA GLN A 98 0.93 15.11 14.03
C GLN A 98 1.42 15.13 15.48
N THR A 99 1.25 16.27 16.15
CA THR A 99 1.49 16.37 17.60
C THR A 99 0.18 16.12 18.35
N PHE A 100 0.27 15.28 19.37
CA PHE A 100 -0.83 14.95 20.27
C PHE A 100 -0.52 15.47 21.67
N THR A 101 -1.47 16.19 22.25
CA THR A 101 -1.31 16.82 23.56
C THR A 101 -1.95 15.95 24.64
N SER A 102 -1.24 15.76 25.75
CA SER A 102 -1.75 14.97 26.88
C SER A 102 -3.07 15.55 27.40
N GLY A 103 -4.04 14.67 27.67
CA GLY A 103 -5.36 15.05 28.18
C GLY A 103 -6.30 15.71 27.17
N VAL A 104 -5.91 15.85 25.90
CA VAL A 104 -6.71 16.51 24.85
C VAL A 104 -7.25 15.48 23.85
N THR A 105 -8.54 15.58 23.52
CA THR A 105 -9.16 14.81 22.42
C THR A 105 -8.70 15.38 21.06
N PRO A 106 -8.09 14.58 20.18
CA PRO A 106 -7.36 15.10 19.03
C PRO A 106 -8.22 15.22 17.75
N THR A 107 -9.16 16.18 17.76
CA THR A 107 -10.14 16.39 16.67
C THR A 107 -9.49 16.74 15.33
N ASP A 108 -8.50 17.64 15.32
CA ASP A 108 -7.81 18.07 14.09
C ASP A 108 -6.93 16.95 13.54
N GLN A 109 -6.23 16.24 14.43
CA GLN A 109 -5.39 15.10 14.06
C GLN A 109 -6.24 13.95 13.51
N CYS A 110 -7.47 13.74 14.01
CA CYS A 110 -8.42 12.80 13.43
C CYS A 110 -8.82 13.21 12.00
N THR A 111 -9.11 14.49 11.77
CA THR A 111 -9.45 14.98 10.42
C THR A 111 -8.29 14.74 9.46
N ALA A 112 -7.07 15.09 9.87
CA ALA A 112 -5.86 14.81 9.08
C ALA A 112 -5.63 13.30 8.85
N TRP A 113 -5.94 12.45 9.84
CA TRP A 113 -5.80 11.00 9.73
C TRP A 113 -6.70 10.43 8.65
N ARG A 114 -7.96 10.90 8.57
CA ARG A 114 -8.92 10.47 7.54
C ARG A 114 -8.48 10.87 6.14
N VAL A 115 -7.94 12.08 5.99
CA VAL A 115 -7.37 12.53 4.71
C VAL A 115 -6.17 11.66 4.32
N PHE A 116 -5.29 11.37 5.27
CA PHE A 116 -4.13 10.51 5.05
C PHE A 116 -4.54 9.09 4.63
N THR A 117 -5.41 8.41 5.38
CA THR A 117 -5.75 7.00 5.07
C THR A 117 -6.49 6.87 3.74
N THR A 118 -7.36 7.82 3.40
CA THR A 118 -8.03 7.85 2.08
C THR A 118 -7.07 8.15 0.93
N GLY A 119 -5.98 8.86 1.20
CA GLY A 119 -4.91 9.18 0.25
C GLY A 119 -3.93 8.04 -0.04
N LEU A 120 -4.05 6.88 0.62
CA LEU A 120 -3.18 5.70 0.39
C LEU A 120 -3.51 5.00 -0.94
N THR A 121 -3.31 5.67 -2.07
CA THR A 121 -3.82 5.25 -3.38
C THR A 121 -2.93 4.33 -4.20
N CYS A 122 -1.68 4.14 -3.79
CA CYS A 122 -0.73 3.33 -4.54
C CYS A 122 -1.12 1.86 -4.68
N SER A 123 -0.70 1.28 -5.81
CA SER A 123 -0.88 -0.14 -6.10
C SER A 123 -0.06 -1.04 -5.17
N SER A 124 1.08 -0.54 -4.71
CA SER A 124 2.00 -1.25 -3.82
C SER A 124 2.82 -0.26 -3.01
N TYR A 125 3.20 -0.68 -1.81
CA TYR A 125 4.17 -0.04 -0.95
C TYR A 125 5.22 -1.07 -0.55
N SER A 126 6.45 -0.62 -0.38
CA SER A 126 7.64 -1.39 -0.04
C SER A 126 8.07 -1.23 1.42
N LEU A 127 7.76 -0.10 2.06
CA LEU A 127 8.08 0.14 3.46
C LEU A 127 6.93 0.85 4.18
N MET A 128 6.75 0.49 5.45
CA MET A 128 5.95 1.25 6.41
C MET A 128 6.77 1.45 7.68
N GLN A 129 6.72 2.65 8.26
CA GLN A 129 7.39 2.94 9.54
C GLN A 129 6.46 3.71 10.49
N MET A 130 6.41 3.28 11.75
CA MET A 130 5.80 4.03 12.85
C MET A 130 6.89 4.56 13.78
N TYR A 131 6.93 5.86 14.02
CA TYR A 131 7.92 6.53 14.86
C TYR A 131 7.36 7.80 15.49
N GLY A 132 8.08 8.45 16.41
CA GLY A 132 7.61 9.67 17.05
C GLY A 132 8.65 10.35 17.93
N SER A 133 8.27 11.43 18.60
CA SER A 133 9.22 12.17 19.45
C SER A 133 9.74 11.38 20.66
N ASN A 134 9.03 10.33 21.07
CA ASN A 134 9.45 9.43 22.15
C ASN A 134 10.31 8.25 21.66
N ASP A 135 10.32 8.00 20.35
CA ASP A 135 11.15 7.00 19.70
C ASP A 135 11.34 7.39 18.24
N LEU A 136 12.48 8.04 17.96
CA LEU A 136 12.83 8.55 16.64
C LEU A 136 13.23 7.43 15.66
N VAL A 137 13.57 6.24 16.15
CA VAL A 137 13.90 5.08 15.31
C VAL A 137 12.62 4.36 14.90
N GLY A 138 11.74 4.12 15.88
CA GLY A 138 10.46 3.49 15.65
C GLY A 138 10.57 2.02 15.23
N ILE A 139 9.52 1.55 14.55
CA ILE A 139 9.42 0.19 14.02
C ILE A 139 9.07 0.21 12.54
N THR A 140 9.66 -0.71 11.79
CA THR A 140 9.60 -0.75 10.33
C THR A 140 9.13 -2.11 9.83
N VAL A 141 8.32 -2.08 8.77
CA VAL A 141 7.95 -3.25 7.96
C VAL A 141 8.48 -3.02 6.55
N THR A 142 9.23 -3.97 6.00
CA THR A 142 9.79 -3.89 4.64
C THR A 142 9.30 -4.99 3.70
N ASP A 143 8.39 -5.86 4.17
CA ASP A 143 7.72 -6.82 3.29
C ASP A 143 6.60 -6.11 2.53
N SER A 144 6.79 -5.94 1.21
CA SER A 144 5.86 -5.19 0.37
C SER A 144 4.42 -5.73 0.42
N SER A 145 4.24 -7.05 0.57
CA SER A 145 2.90 -7.65 0.65
C SER A 145 2.21 -7.29 1.98
N VAL A 146 2.94 -7.28 3.09
CA VAL A 146 2.45 -6.90 4.41
C VAL A 146 2.16 -5.39 4.46
N VAL A 147 3.10 -4.57 4.02
CA VAL A 147 2.97 -3.10 3.96
C VAL A 147 1.75 -2.70 3.14
N THR A 148 1.63 -3.26 1.93
CA THR A 148 0.48 -2.98 1.04
C THR A 148 -0.83 -3.42 1.69
N SER A 149 -0.87 -4.59 2.34
CA SER A 149 -2.07 -5.05 3.04
C SER A 149 -2.48 -4.10 4.17
N LEU A 150 -1.53 -3.58 4.95
CA LEU A 150 -1.78 -2.61 6.01
C LEU A 150 -2.31 -1.27 5.46
N ALA A 151 -1.72 -0.77 4.38
CA ALA A 151 -2.18 0.45 3.73
C ALA A 151 -3.61 0.31 3.18
N LEU A 152 -3.92 -0.81 2.51
CA LEU A 152 -5.26 -1.08 1.98
C LEU A 152 -6.28 -1.26 3.11
N ALA A 153 -5.90 -1.90 4.22
CA ALA A 153 -6.75 -2.06 5.39
C ALA A 153 -7.14 -0.70 6.00
N LEU A 154 -6.17 0.21 6.14
CA LEU A 154 -6.42 1.57 6.60
C LEU A 154 -7.29 2.36 5.62
N ARG A 155 -7.02 2.27 4.32
CA ARG A 155 -7.76 3.01 3.29
C ARG A 155 -9.21 2.58 3.18
N TYR A 156 -9.45 1.27 3.15
CA TYR A 156 -10.78 0.72 2.94
C TYR A 156 -11.53 0.45 4.23
N ASN A 157 -10.97 0.85 5.38
CA ASN A 157 -11.59 0.62 6.68
C ASN A 157 -11.94 -0.87 6.85
N SER A 158 -10.94 -1.75 6.69
CA SER A 158 -11.09 -3.19 6.85
C SER A 158 -10.18 -3.75 7.94
N THR A 159 -10.64 -4.79 8.63
CA THR A 159 -9.88 -5.40 9.72
C THR A 159 -8.78 -6.28 9.15
N LEU A 160 -7.56 -6.11 9.66
CA LEU A 160 -6.41 -6.92 9.30
C LEU A 160 -5.61 -7.27 10.56
N GLY A 161 -5.14 -8.51 10.63
CA GLY A 161 -4.13 -8.95 11.58
C GLY A 161 -3.02 -9.67 10.82
N VAL A 162 -1.78 -9.21 10.97
CA VAL A 162 -0.62 -9.78 10.26
C VAL A 162 0.60 -9.76 11.17
N THR A 163 1.42 -10.81 11.11
CA THR A 163 2.64 -10.90 11.90
C THR A 163 3.86 -10.70 11.00
N TYR A 164 4.77 -9.84 11.41
CA TYR A 164 6.03 -9.57 10.71
C TYR A 164 7.15 -9.39 11.73
N ASN A 165 8.28 -10.09 11.55
CA ASN A 165 9.42 -10.10 12.49
C ASN A 165 9.02 -10.32 13.97
N GLY A 166 8.04 -11.19 14.21
CA GLY A 166 7.54 -11.50 15.56
C GLY A 166 6.62 -10.44 16.18
N ILE A 167 6.29 -9.37 15.44
CA ILE A 167 5.40 -8.29 15.85
C ILE A 167 4.04 -8.48 15.17
N THR A 168 2.96 -8.41 15.94
CA THR A 168 1.59 -8.56 15.42
C THR A 168 0.96 -7.21 15.15
N TRP A 169 0.86 -6.87 13.88
CA TRP A 169 0.21 -5.67 13.39
C TRP A 169 -1.28 -5.89 13.26
N GLN A 170 -2.07 -4.95 13.77
CA GLN A 170 -3.52 -4.98 13.68
C GLN A 170 -4.03 -3.65 13.15
N VAL A 171 -4.93 -3.72 12.18
CA VAL A 171 -5.76 -2.61 11.72
C VAL A 171 -7.20 -2.98 12.01
N GLY A 172 -7.97 -2.06 12.60
CA GLY A 172 -9.35 -2.34 12.97
C GLY A 172 -10.08 -1.12 13.51
N GLN A 173 -11.36 -1.27 13.78
CA GLN A 173 -12.21 -0.20 14.31
C GLN A 173 -12.39 -0.34 15.83
N CYS A 174 -12.35 0.80 16.53
CA CYS A 174 -12.78 0.88 17.91
C CYS A 174 -14.26 1.18 18.00
N SER A 175 -14.96 0.60 18.97
CA SER A 175 -16.43 0.68 19.13
C SER A 175 -16.98 2.10 19.16
N SER A 176 -16.16 3.10 19.52
CA SER A 176 -16.49 4.53 19.53
C SER A 176 -15.92 5.34 18.36
N GLY A 177 -15.04 4.75 17.54
CA GLY A 177 -14.25 5.46 16.55
C GLY A 177 -14.91 5.51 15.16
N THR A 178 -14.72 6.64 14.47
CA THR A 178 -15.20 6.84 13.09
C THR A 178 -14.18 6.42 12.03
N SER A 179 -13.01 5.91 12.42
CA SER A 179 -11.94 5.50 11.51
C SER A 179 -11.15 4.34 12.06
N TYR A 180 -10.49 3.61 11.16
CA TYR A 180 -9.64 2.50 11.52
C TYR A 180 -8.34 2.99 12.15
N VAL A 181 -7.87 2.22 13.13
CA VAL A 181 -6.67 2.47 13.92
C VAL A 181 -5.62 1.43 13.58
N ILE A 182 -4.36 1.70 13.90
CA ILE A 182 -3.25 0.75 13.72
C ILE A 182 -2.49 0.55 15.03
N THR A 183 -2.11 -0.69 15.32
CA THR A 183 -1.24 -1.06 16.44
C THR A 183 -0.29 -2.18 16.03
N ALA A 184 0.93 -2.17 16.57
CA ALA A 184 1.94 -3.20 16.29
C ALA A 184 2.20 -4.11 17.50
N THR A 185 2.03 -3.59 18.71
CA THR A 185 2.38 -4.30 19.96
C THR A 185 1.28 -4.21 21.01
N GLY A 186 0.19 -3.49 20.71
CA GLY A 186 -0.93 -3.29 21.62
C GLY A 186 -2.10 -4.20 21.29
N ILE A 187 -3.08 -4.19 22.19
CA ILE A 187 -4.40 -4.77 21.93
C ILE A 187 -5.22 -3.68 21.25
N LEU A 188 -5.81 -4.00 20.10
CA LEU A 188 -6.71 -3.10 19.39
C LEU A 188 -7.75 -2.50 20.35
N CYS A 189 -7.84 -1.17 20.38
CA CYS A 189 -8.83 -0.41 21.18
C CYS A 189 -8.76 -0.56 22.70
N ASN A 190 -7.68 -1.14 23.23
CA ASN A 190 -7.43 -1.20 24.65
C ASN A 190 -6.16 -0.44 25.03
N CYS A 191 -6.05 -0.13 26.31
CA CYS A 191 -4.83 0.43 26.87
C CYS A 191 -3.75 -0.65 26.95
N ALA A 192 -2.63 -0.37 26.32
CA ALA A 192 -1.43 -1.19 26.31
C ALA A 192 -0.19 -0.28 26.31
N SER A 193 0.98 -0.88 26.13
CA SER A 193 2.23 -0.17 25.85
C SER A 193 2.79 -0.54 24.47
N GLY A 194 3.49 0.41 23.85
CA GLY A 194 4.22 0.24 22.59
C GLY A 194 3.69 1.15 21.49
N TYR A 195 3.47 0.62 20.27
CA TYR A 195 3.20 1.42 19.07
C TYR A 195 1.73 1.32 18.67
N THR A 196 1.00 2.41 18.84
CA THR A 196 -0.43 2.47 18.53
C THR A 196 -0.81 3.88 18.11
N MET A 197 -1.58 4.00 17.02
CA MET A 197 -2.15 5.27 16.57
C MET A 197 -3.67 5.14 16.47
N ARG A 198 -4.38 5.92 17.28
CA ARG A 198 -5.84 6.02 17.30
C ARG A 198 -6.30 7.49 17.22
N PRO A 199 -5.95 8.26 16.17
CA PRO A 199 -6.30 9.69 16.14
C PRO A 199 -7.81 9.94 16.23
N CYS A 200 -8.63 9.00 15.75
CA CYS A 200 -10.09 9.10 15.78
C CYS A 200 -10.76 8.27 16.88
N HIS A 201 -10.10 8.05 18.02
CA HIS A 201 -10.67 7.23 19.11
C HIS A 201 -11.93 7.85 19.76
N GLY A 202 -11.98 9.19 19.80
CA GLY A 202 -13.08 9.96 20.39
C GLY A 202 -12.77 10.55 21.78
N ASP A 203 -11.62 10.22 22.36
CA ASP A 203 -11.15 10.73 23.65
C ASP A 203 -9.64 11.06 23.61
N SER A 204 -9.04 11.27 24.79
CA SER A 204 -7.60 11.56 24.93
C SER A 204 -6.69 10.32 24.90
N ASN A 205 -7.21 9.12 24.65
CA ASN A 205 -6.45 7.86 24.58
C ASN A 205 -6.01 7.51 23.15
N TRP A 206 -5.37 8.49 22.50
CA TRP A 206 -5.04 8.49 21.08
C TRP A 206 -3.87 7.57 20.67
N GLY A 207 -3.22 6.90 21.62
CA GLY A 207 -2.12 5.99 21.35
C GLY A 207 -0.79 6.48 21.92
N GLY A 208 0.30 5.99 21.34
CA GLY A 208 1.66 6.30 21.77
C GLY A 208 2.71 5.60 20.90
N MET A 209 3.93 6.14 20.92
CA MET A 209 5.11 5.57 20.27
C MET A 209 6.07 5.08 21.35
N ALA A 210 6.28 3.76 21.42
CA ALA A 210 7.14 3.10 22.41
C ALA A 210 6.79 3.44 23.89
N GLY A 211 5.51 3.59 24.23
CA GLY A 211 5.11 4.01 25.58
C GLY A 211 3.66 3.68 25.92
N SER A 212 3.11 4.30 26.97
CA SER A 212 1.69 4.15 27.30
C SER A 212 0.83 4.63 26.14
N THR A 213 -0.21 3.86 25.81
CA THR A 213 -1.17 4.21 24.74
C THR A 213 -2.42 4.93 25.26
N CYS A 214 -2.62 4.94 26.58
CA CYS A 214 -3.69 5.66 27.29
C CYS A 214 -3.08 6.60 28.33
N GLY A 215 -3.67 7.79 28.50
CA GLY A 215 -3.07 8.83 29.34
C GLY A 215 -1.63 9.17 28.91
N ALA A 216 -1.33 9.07 27.62
CA ALA A 216 0.00 9.30 27.10
C ALA A 216 0.43 10.77 27.32
N GLY A 217 1.73 10.97 27.55
CA GLY A 217 2.32 12.31 27.55
C GLY A 217 2.29 12.94 26.15
N THR A 218 2.42 14.26 26.09
CA THR A 218 2.47 15.00 24.81
C THR A 218 3.61 14.48 23.94
N GLN A 219 3.30 14.09 22.70
CA GLN A 219 4.31 13.57 21.77
C GLN A 219 3.88 13.80 20.31
N ALA A 220 4.87 13.85 19.42
CA ALA A 220 4.63 13.75 17.98
C ALA A 220 4.59 12.27 17.58
N MET A 221 3.63 11.91 16.73
CA MET A 221 3.47 10.56 16.20
C MET A 221 3.41 10.59 14.68
N SER A 222 4.14 9.68 14.05
CA SER A 222 4.30 9.59 12.61
C SER A 222 4.04 8.17 12.10
N LEU A 223 3.42 8.09 10.93
CA LEU A 223 3.25 6.88 10.13
C LEU A 223 3.62 7.18 8.69
N HIS A 224 4.62 6.46 8.18
CA HIS A 224 5.16 6.64 6.84
C HIS A 224 4.91 5.38 6.00
N PHE A 225 4.58 5.57 4.72
CA PHE A 225 4.56 4.54 3.68
C PHE A 225 5.38 5.00 2.47
N GLU A 226 6.12 4.09 1.84
CA GLU A 226 6.83 4.28 0.56
C GLU A 226 6.79 3.06 -0.35
#